data_AF-A0A6L4B0S0-F1
#
_entry.id   AF-A0A6L4B0S0-F1
#
_cell.length_a   1.000
_cell.length_b   1.000
_cell.length_c   1.000
_cell.angle_alpha   90.00
_cell.angle_beta   90.00
_cell.angle_gamma   90.00
#
_symmetry.space_group_name_H-M   'P 1'
#
loop_
_entity.id
_entity.type
_entity.pdbx_description
1 polymer ?
#
loop_
_entity_poly.entity_id
_entity_poly.type
_entity_poly.pdbx_seq_one_letter_code
_entity_poly.pdbx_strand_id
1 'polypeptide(L)'
;MLPQRPPACRRAPGSDGVAAMIAPEEAWRRIAETLEPLAVERVERSAAIGRALASPVTATGDLPAVDVSALDGFALAGAVEPGATLPVAARLAAGAT
;
A
#
# COMPACT_ATOMS: atom_id res chain seq x y z
N MET A 1 51.08 -17.63 -0.31
CA MET A 1 50.45 -16.63 0.58
C MET A 1 49.01 -17.10 0.83
N LEU A 2 48.74 -17.76 1.96
CA LEU A 2 47.42 -18.34 2.26
C LEU A 2 46.49 -17.26 2.85
N PRO A 3 45.17 -17.26 2.52
CA PRO A 3 44.22 -16.35 3.14
C PRO A 3 44.03 -16.73 4.61
N GLN A 4 44.22 -15.74 5.49
CA GLN A 4 44.06 -15.88 6.93
C GLN A 4 42.58 -16.15 7.26
N ARG A 5 42.33 -17.17 8.08
CA ARG A 5 40.99 -17.59 8.54
C ARG A 5 40.40 -16.46 9.41
N PRO A 6 39.13 -16.04 9.21
CA PRO A 6 38.52 -14.99 10.04
C PRO A 6 38.47 -15.44 11.51
N PRO A 7 38.61 -14.51 12.48
CA PRO A 7 38.63 -14.85 13.89
C PRO A 7 37.31 -15.51 14.28
N ALA A 8 37.38 -16.73 14.81
CA ALA A 8 36.21 -17.41 15.36
C ALA A 8 35.60 -16.55 16.47
N CYS A 9 34.27 -16.41 16.45
CA CYS A 9 33.53 -15.68 17.47
C CYS A 9 33.85 -16.30 18.84
N ARG A 10 34.63 -15.57 19.66
CA ARG A 10 35.15 -16.07 20.92
C ARG A 10 34.00 -16.10 21.93
N ARG A 11 33.59 -17.30 22.37
CA ARG A 11 32.56 -17.45 23.43
C ARG A 11 33.04 -16.75 24.71
N ALA A 12 32.20 -15.92 25.31
CA ALA A 12 32.50 -15.27 26.58
C ALA A 12 32.57 -16.31 27.72
N PRO A 13 33.56 -16.22 28.64
CA PRO A 13 33.64 -17.09 29.80
C PRO A 13 32.57 -16.70 30.84
N GLY A 14 31.72 -17.66 31.24
CA GLY A 14 30.62 -17.45 32.19
C GLY A 14 29.24 -17.98 31.74
N SER A 15 29.14 -18.73 30.64
CA SER A 15 27.87 -19.38 30.26
C SER A 15 27.68 -20.72 30.98
N ASP A 16 27.33 -20.69 32.26
CA ASP A 16 26.93 -21.86 33.06
C ASP A 16 25.52 -22.32 32.68
N GLY A 17 25.41 -22.71 31.41
CA GLY A 17 24.20 -22.96 30.69
C GLY A 17 24.36 -22.35 29.32
N VAL A 18 24.26 -23.19 28.28
CA VAL A 18 23.54 -22.72 27.08
C VAL A 18 22.28 -22.08 27.65
N ALA A 19 22.14 -20.75 27.66
CA ALA A 19 20.81 -20.17 27.75
C ALA A 19 20.03 -20.91 26.68
N ALA A 20 19.16 -21.85 27.10
CA ALA A 20 18.82 -23.03 26.30
C ALA A 20 18.54 -22.60 24.86
N MET A 21 19.22 -23.19 23.88
CA MET A 21 19.06 -22.77 22.48
C MET A 21 17.57 -22.85 22.15
N ILE A 22 16.96 -21.67 22.04
CA ILE A 22 15.52 -21.56 21.83
C ILE A 22 15.21 -21.81 20.36
N ALA A 23 14.01 -22.31 20.08
CA ALA A 23 13.52 -22.43 18.71
C ALA A 23 13.43 -21.03 18.07
N PRO A 24 13.66 -20.90 16.74
CA PRO A 24 13.53 -19.61 16.05
C PRO A 24 12.20 -18.89 16.28
N GLU A 25 11.10 -19.62 16.40
CA GLU A 25 9.76 -19.08 16.65
C GLU A 25 9.66 -18.43 18.04
N GLU A 26 10.31 -19.04 19.03
CA GLU A 26 10.41 -18.49 20.38
C GLU A 26 11.28 -17.22 20.38
N ALA A 27 12.36 -17.21 19.61
CA ALA A 27 13.18 -16.01 19.45
C ALA A 27 12.39 -14.87 18.81
N TRP A 28 11.63 -15.15 17.73
CA TRP A 28 10.80 -14.15 17.08
C TRP A 28 9.71 -13.60 17.99
N ARG A 29 9.03 -14.44 18.77
CA ARG A 29 8.04 -14.01 19.75
C ARG A 29 8.64 -13.05 20.78
N ARG A 30 9.77 -13.42 21.38
CA ARG A 30 10.45 -12.57 22.37
C ARG A 30 10.90 -11.23 21.79
N ILE A 31 11.41 -11.23 20.55
CA ILE A 31 11.76 -9.98 19.87
C ILE A 31 10.51 -9.12 19.69
N ALA A 32 9.43 -9.69 19.14
CA ALA A 32 8.19 -8.95 18.90
C ALA A 32 7.60 -8.33 20.17
N GLU A 33 7.69 -9.01 21.32
CA GLU A 33 7.24 -8.51 22.63
C GLU A 33 8.01 -7.28 23.12
N THR A 34 9.21 -7.02 22.58
CA THR A 34 10.05 -5.85 22.94
C THR A 34 9.92 -4.68 21.97
N LEU A 35 9.23 -4.85 20.85
CA LEU A 35 9.13 -3.83 19.81
C LEU A 35 7.91 -2.93 20.07
N GLU A 36 8.13 -1.63 19.93
CA GLU A 36 7.06 -0.63 19.89
C GLU A 36 7.00 -0.02 18.49
N PRO A 37 5.79 0.32 17.98
CA PRO A 37 5.66 1.07 16.75
C PRO A 37 6.40 2.42 16.81
N LEU A 38 6.97 2.83 15.69
CA LEU A 38 7.61 4.14 15.54
C LEU A 38 6.58 5.26 15.71
N ALA A 39 7.05 6.44 16.12
CA ALA A 39 6.22 7.63 16.19
C ALA A 39 5.64 8.00 14.81
N VAL A 40 4.40 8.49 14.82
CA VAL A 40 3.70 8.91 13.61
C VAL A 40 4.17 10.30 13.17
N GLU A 41 4.45 10.44 11.89
CA GLU A 41 4.74 11.72 11.26
C GLU A 41 3.80 12.00 10.08
N ARG A 42 3.60 13.27 9.76
CA ARG A 42 2.93 13.69 8.52
C ARG A 42 4.01 14.00 7.49
N VAL A 43 3.87 13.38 6.33
CA VAL A 43 4.79 13.57 5.20
C VAL A 43 3.99 13.96 3.97
N GLU A 44 4.67 14.58 3.00
CA GLU A 44 4.10 14.81 1.68
C GLU A 44 3.78 13.49 0.97
N ARG A 45 2.71 13.49 0.16
CA ARG A 45 2.24 12.27 -0.55
C ARG A 45 3.34 11.67 -1.44
N SER A 46 4.14 12.52 -2.08
CA SER A 46 5.27 12.10 -2.92
C SER A 46 6.38 11.38 -2.15
N ALA A 47 6.49 11.59 -0.84
CA ALA A 47 7.48 10.97 0.04
C ALA A 47 6.94 9.79 0.86
N ALA A 48 5.68 9.38 0.61
CA ALA A 48 5.01 8.31 1.35
C ALA A 48 5.36 6.90 0.84
N ILE A 49 5.94 6.77 -0.35
CA ILE A 49 6.29 5.46 -0.93
C ILE A 49 7.25 4.69 -0.01
N GLY A 50 6.95 3.42 0.25
CA GLY A 50 7.74 2.56 1.14
C GLY A 50 7.49 2.78 2.64
N ARG A 51 6.60 3.69 3.03
CA ARG A 51 6.18 3.89 4.43
C ARG A 51 4.90 3.12 4.75
N ALA A 52 4.65 2.88 6.04
CA ALA A 52 3.40 2.30 6.53
C ALA A 52 2.41 3.41 6.92
N LEU A 53 1.12 3.20 6.62
CA LEU A 53 0.06 4.11 7.06
C LEU A 53 -0.13 4.02 8.58
N ALA A 54 -0.17 5.17 9.24
CA ALA A 54 -0.41 5.24 10.68
C ALA A 54 -1.88 5.02 11.07
N SER A 55 -2.81 5.24 10.15
CA SER A 55 -4.25 5.05 10.33
C SER A 55 -4.90 4.68 8.99
N PRO A 56 -6.11 4.09 9.01
CA PRO A 56 -6.88 3.86 7.79
C PRO A 56 -7.11 5.16 6.99
N VAL A 57 -7.17 5.04 5.67
CA VAL A 57 -7.56 6.12 4.76
C VAL A 57 -8.96 5.81 4.26
N THR A 58 -9.92 6.70 4.54
CA THR A 58 -11.32 6.55 4.11
C THR A 58 -11.65 7.54 3.01
N ALA A 59 -12.45 7.12 2.03
CA ALA A 59 -12.96 8.02 1.00
C ALA A 59 -13.84 9.11 1.64
N THR A 60 -13.70 10.36 1.18
CA THR A 60 -14.50 11.49 1.68
C THR A 60 -15.75 11.74 0.84
N GLY A 61 -15.95 10.98 -0.24
CA GLY A 61 -17.09 11.07 -1.15
C GLY A 61 -17.01 10.00 -2.23
N ASP A 62 -18.07 9.92 -3.04
CA ASP A 62 -18.14 8.97 -4.16
C ASP A 62 -17.21 9.39 -5.29
N LEU A 63 -16.69 8.39 -6.00
CA LEU A 63 -15.89 8.59 -7.20
C LEU A 63 -16.34 7.59 -8.28
N PRO A 64 -16.99 8.07 -9.37
CA PRO A 64 -17.26 9.46 -9.70
C PRO A 64 -18.36 10.10 -8.81
N ALA A 65 -18.32 11.42 -8.64
CA ALA A 65 -19.30 12.15 -7.81
C ALA A 65 -20.68 12.29 -8.48
N VAL A 66 -20.76 12.09 -9.79
CA VAL A 66 -21.97 12.13 -10.62
C VAL A 66 -21.85 11.07 -11.71
N ASP A 67 -22.95 10.77 -12.40
CA ASP A 67 -22.93 9.89 -13.56
C ASP A 67 -22.09 10.53 -14.69
N VAL A 68 -21.03 9.83 -15.10
CA VAL A 68 -20.13 10.25 -16.18
C VAL A 68 -20.05 9.17 -17.24
N SER A 69 -19.85 9.58 -18.50
CA SER A 69 -19.61 8.62 -19.57
C SER A 69 -18.24 7.98 -19.42
N ALA A 70 -18.19 6.65 -19.47
CA ALA A 70 -16.93 5.90 -19.49
C ALA A 70 -16.25 5.90 -20.86
N LEU A 71 -16.98 6.30 -21.91
CA LEU A 71 -16.55 6.23 -23.30
C LEU A 71 -16.85 7.54 -24.03
N ASP A 72 -16.14 7.76 -25.13
CA ASP A 72 -16.53 8.75 -26.12
C ASP A 72 -17.70 8.22 -26.94
N GLY A 73 -18.82 8.94 -26.93
CA GLY A 73 -20.02 8.49 -27.63
C GLY A 73 -21.20 9.43 -27.44
N PHE A 74 -22.40 8.89 -27.68
CA PHE A 74 -23.66 9.63 -27.57
C PHE A 74 -24.49 9.05 -26.43
N ALA A 75 -24.95 9.92 -25.52
CA ALA A 75 -25.96 9.55 -24.54
C ALA A 75 -27.31 9.45 -25.25
N LEU A 76 -28.01 8.33 -25.05
CA LEU A 76 -29.32 8.05 -25.65
C LEU A 76 -30.36 7.88 -24.55
N ALA A 77 -31.55 8.42 -24.78
CA ALA A 77 -32.69 8.18 -23.91
C ALA A 77 -33.38 6.87 -24.32
N GLY A 78 -32.96 5.76 -23.70
CA GLY A 78 -33.52 4.44 -23.97
C GLY A 78 -32.91 3.74 -25.19
N ALA A 79 -33.58 2.67 -25.65
CA ALA A 79 -33.14 1.87 -26.77
C ALA A 79 -33.38 2.61 -28.10
N VAL A 80 -32.47 2.38 -29.06
CA VAL A 80 -32.55 2.94 -30.42
C VAL A 80 -32.37 1.81 -31.43
N GLU A 81 -33.18 1.83 -32.48
CA GLU A 81 -33.10 0.85 -33.57
C GLU A 81 -31.78 0.99 -34.35
N PRO A 82 -31.11 -0.12 -34.70
CA PRO A 82 -29.92 -0.08 -35.54
C PRO A 82 -30.17 0.65 -36.86
N GLY A 83 -29.29 1.60 -37.20
CA GLY A 83 -29.41 2.40 -38.42
C GLY A 83 -30.28 3.64 -38.30
N ALA A 84 -30.91 3.89 -37.14
CA ALA A 84 -31.62 5.14 -36.90
C ALA A 84 -30.69 6.35 -36.98
N THR A 85 -31.16 7.43 -37.60
CA THR A 85 -30.45 8.72 -37.65
C THR A 85 -31.10 9.67 -36.66
N LEU A 86 -30.31 10.13 -35.69
CA LEU A 86 -30.76 11.06 -34.65
C LEU A 86 -29.93 12.36 -34.73
N PRO A 87 -30.56 13.53 -34.55
CA PRO A 87 -29.81 14.78 -34.45
C PRO A 87 -29.03 14.85 -33.14
N VAL A 88 -27.83 15.40 -33.17
CA VAL A 88 -27.05 15.67 -31.97
C VAL A 88 -27.60 16.92 -31.30
N ALA A 89 -28.28 16.76 -30.16
CA ALA A 89 -28.90 17.86 -29.44
C ALA A 89 -27.87 18.76 -28.71
N ALA A 90 -26.80 18.17 -28.17
CA ALA A 90 -25.75 18.86 -27.45
C ALA A 90 -24.44 18.07 -27.47
N ARG A 91 -23.34 18.75 -27.13
CA ARG A 91 -22.04 18.15 -26.83
C ARG A 91 -21.63 18.60 -25.44
N LEU A 92 -21.43 17.65 -24.53
CA LEU A 92 -21.05 17.91 -23.14
C LEU A 92 -19.59 17.49 -22.95
N ALA A 93 -18.75 18.46 -22.56
CA ALA A 93 -17.35 18.20 -22.23
C ALA A 93 -17.20 17.94 -20.72
N ALA A 94 -16.06 17.36 -20.32
CA ALA A 94 -15.71 17.23 -18.91
C ALA A 94 -15.72 18.61 -18.22
N GLY A 95 -16.34 18.69 -17.05
CA GLY A 95 -16.46 19.93 -16.28
C GLY A 95 -17.50 20.93 -16.79
N ALA A 96 -18.28 20.58 -17.82
CA ALA A 96 -19.45 21.37 -18.18
C ALA A 96 -20.51 21.24 -17.07
N THR A 97 -20.87 22.38 -16.47
CA THR A 97 -21.90 22.51 -15.41
C THR A 97 -23.09 23.30 -15.90
#